data_AF-A0A699RTI0-F1
#
_entry.id   AF-A0A699RTI0-F1
#
_cell.length_a   1.000
_cell.length_b   1.000
_cell.length_c   1.000
_cell.angle_alpha   90.00
_cell.angle_beta   90.00
_cell.angle_gamma   90.00
#
_symmetry.space_group_name_H-M   'P 1'
#
loop_
_entity.id
_entity.type
_entity.pdbx_description
1 polymer ?
#
loop_
_entity_poly.entity_id
_entity_poly.type
_entity_poly.pdbx_seq_one_letter_code
_entity_poly.pdbx_strand_id
1 'polypeptide(L)'
;YECGVQGHFKRECPKLNNNNNHGNQGRRNNAPARVYAVGRAGTDPDANVVTGTFLLNNRYASVLFDTGADKSFVSTTFSTQINIMPSTLDHCYDVELANGRIIGLNTILRGCTLNLLNHPFNIDLMPVELGSFDAIIGMDWLAKYQAVIACAEKIVRIP
;
A
#
# COMPACT_ATOMS: atom_id res chain seq x y z
N TYR A 1 -13.57 7.74 -21.36
CA TYR A 1 -13.35 8.44 -22.64
C TYR A 1 -14.64 9.10 -23.15
N GLU A 2 -15.31 9.92 -22.33
CA GLU A 2 -16.57 10.59 -22.73
C GLU A 2 -16.41 12.11 -22.91
N CYS A 3 -15.27 12.54 -23.47
CA CYS A 3 -15.16 13.91 -23.99
C CYS A 3 -14.69 13.97 -25.46
N GLY A 4 -14.59 12.82 -26.14
CA GLY A 4 -14.28 12.78 -27.57
C GLY A 4 -12.85 13.19 -27.95
N VAL A 5 -11.92 13.24 -26.99
CA VAL A 5 -10.49 13.46 -27.26
C VAL A 5 -9.67 12.33 -26.62
N GLN A 6 -8.81 11.69 -27.41
CA GLN A 6 -7.97 10.58 -26.98
C GLN A 6 -6.83 11.09 -26.09
N GLY A 7 -6.66 10.50 -24.91
CA GLY A 7 -5.48 10.74 -24.05
C GLY A 7 -5.71 11.31 -22.65
N HIS A 8 -6.95 11.46 -22.16
CA HIS A 8 -7.19 11.86 -20.76
C HIS A 8 -8.37 11.14 -20.10
N PHE A 9 -8.29 10.93 -18.79
CA PHE A 9 -9.32 10.29 -17.97
C PHE A 9 -10.43 11.28 -17.59
N LYS A 10 -11.66 10.77 -17.36
CA LYS A 10 -12.90 11.55 -17.11
C LYS A 10 -12.78 12.61 -16.01
N ARG A 11 -11.84 12.45 -15.09
CA ARG A 11 -11.61 13.34 -13.94
C ARG A 11 -10.84 14.62 -14.29
N GLU A 12 -10.16 14.64 -15.42
CA GLU A 12 -9.35 15.77 -15.88
C GLU A 12 -10.08 16.62 -16.93
N CYS A 13 -11.35 16.31 -17.21
CA CYS A 13 -12.16 17.08 -18.13
C CYS A 13 -12.49 18.46 -17.52
N PRO A 14 -11.98 19.59 -18.08
CA PRO A 14 -12.16 20.92 -17.51
C PRO A 14 -13.63 21.40 -17.50
N LYS A 15 -14.52 20.71 -18.23
CA LYS A 15 -15.92 21.08 -18.43
C LYS A 15 -16.84 20.79 -17.23
N LEU A 16 -16.34 20.26 -16.11
CA LEU A 16 -17.12 20.00 -14.90
C LEU A 16 -16.88 21.00 -13.76
N ASN A 17 -15.92 21.92 -13.90
CA ASN A 17 -15.57 22.82 -12.80
C ASN A 17 -16.35 24.14 -12.89
N ASN A 18 -17.60 24.11 -12.44
CA ASN A 18 -18.30 25.32 -12.03
C ASN A 18 -19.14 24.99 -10.81
N ASN A 19 -18.64 25.32 -9.62
CA ASN A 19 -19.37 26.11 -8.63
C ASN A 19 -18.49 26.41 -7.40
N ASN A 20 -18.54 27.67 -7.01
CA ASN A 20 -17.75 28.32 -6.00
C ASN A 20 -18.22 28.03 -4.56
N ASN A 21 -17.24 28.10 -3.65
CA ASN A 21 -17.23 28.78 -2.35
C ASN A 21 -17.29 28.02 -1.01
N HIS A 22 -16.40 28.50 -0.14
CA HIS A 22 -16.31 28.53 1.33
C HIS A 22 -15.68 27.35 2.09
N GLY A 23 -14.57 27.65 2.78
CA GLY A 23 -14.18 26.94 4.00
C GLY A 23 -12.68 26.89 4.27
N ASN A 24 -12.12 27.98 4.80
CA ASN A 24 -10.74 28.06 5.26
C ASN A 24 -10.57 27.23 6.54
N GLN A 25 -9.78 26.15 6.54
CA GLN A 25 -9.25 25.53 7.76
C GLN A 25 -7.99 24.68 7.50
N GLY A 26 -6.87 25.13 8.08
CA GLY A 26 -5.78 24.30 8.57
C GLY A 26 -5.06 23.40 7.57
N ARG A 27 -4.06 23.94 6.87
CA ARG A 27 -3.05 23.17 6.13
C ARG A 27 -2.22 22.33 7.12
N ARG A 28 -2.70 21.13 7.47
CA ARG A 28 -1.85 20.06 8.01
C ARG A 28 -1.05 19.49 6.84
N ASN A 29 0.27 19.53 6.96
CA ASN A 29 1.22 19.01 5.98
C ASN A 29 1.28 17.47 6.02
N ASN A 30 0.13 16.80 5.97
CA ASN A 30 0.09 15.35 5.89
C ASN A 30 0.19 14.97 4.42
N ALA A 31 1.29 14.34 4.03
CA ALA A 31 1.38 13.71 2.72
C ALA A 31 0.38 12.55 2.69
N PRO A 32 -0.63 12.56 1.79
CA PRO A 32 -1.57 11.45 1.69
C PRO A 32 -0.83 10.20 1.22
N ALA A 33 -1.00 9.08 1.92
CA ALA A 33 -0.52 7.78 1.48
C ALA A 33 -1.69 7.05 0.80
N ARG A 34 -1.61 6.83 -0.51
CA ARG A 34 -2.67 6.12 -1.26
C ARG A 34 -2.40 4.62 -1.22
N VAL A 35 -3.45 3.79 -1.12
CA VAL A 35 -3.35 2.32 -1.21
C VAL A 35 -4.48 1.80 -2.08
N TYR A 36 -4.15 1.02 -3.11
CA TYR A 36 -5.13 0.37 -3.97
C TYR A 36 -5.14 -1.14 -3.71
N ALA A 37 -5.83 -1.57 -2.65
CA ALA A 37 -6.01 -3.01 -2.43
C ALA A 37 -7.04 -3.58 -3.43
N VAL A 38 -6.56 -4.19 -4.52
CA VAL A 38 -7.39 -4.99 -5.42
C VAL A 38 -7.57 -6.38 -4.81
N GLY A 39 -8.75 -6.65 -4.27
CA GLY A 39 -9.13 -7.96 -3.73
C GLY A 39 -10.00 -8.77 -4.69
N ARG A 40 -9.38 -9.62 -5.52
CA ARG A 40 -9.85 -10.99 -5.75
C ARG A 40 -8.68 -11.90 -5.40
N ALA A 41 -8.71 -12.48 -4.19
CA ALA A 41 -7.90 -13.65 -3.89
C ALA A 41 -8.50 -14.83 -4.66
N GLY A 42 -8.06 -14.98 -5.90
CA GLY A 42 -8.28 -16.14 -6.72
C GLY A 42 -6.96 -16.46 -7.39
N THR A 43 -6.69 -17.75 -7.55
CA THR A 43 -5.66 -18.32 -8.42
C THR A 43 -5.96 -17.98 -9.88
N ASP A 44 -6.13 -16.69 -10.18
CA ASP A 44 -6.35 -16.19 -11.51
C ASP A 44 -4.97 -16.00 -12.15
N PRO A 45 -4.57 -16.90 -13.07
CA PRO A 45 -3.32 -16.76 -13.78
C PRO A 45 -3.26 -15.47 -14.62
N ASP A 46 -4.38 -14.74 -14.79
CA ASP A 46 -4.45 -13.47 -15.51
C ASP A 46 -4.37 -12.23 -14.61
N ALA A 47 -4.27 -12.39 -13.28
CA ALA A 47 -4.06 -11.26 -12.38
C ALA A 47 -2.65 -10.66 -12.61
N ASN A 48 -2.58 -9.38 -12.99
CA ASN A 48 -1.37 -8.57 -13.16
C ASN A 48 -0.68 -8.18 -11.84
N VAL A 49 -0.86 -9.01 -10.81
CA VAL A 49 -0.49 -8.68 -9.44
C VAL A 49 0.70 -9.55 -9.04
N VAL A 50 1.77 -8.92 -8.55
CA VAL A 50 2.91 -9.65 -8.00
C VAL A 50 2.67 -9.91 -6.52
N THR A 51 2.23 -11.13 -6.23
CA THR A 51 1.89 -11.61 -4.89
C THR A 51 2.60 -12.93 -4.61
N GLY A 52 2.80 -13.24 -3.34
CA GLY A 52 3.32 -14.54 -2.91
C GLY A 52 3.26 -14.74 -1.41
N THR A 53 3.60 -15.94 -0.97
CA THR A 53 3.71 -16.26 0.46
C THR A 53 5.16 -16.12 0.89
N PHE A 54 5.42 -15.24 1.87
CA PHE A 54 6.77 -14.96 2.37
C PHE A 54 6.81 -14.99 3.89
N LEU A 55 8.01 -15.11 4.45
CA LEU A 55 8.20 -15.02 5.89
C LEU A 55 8.30 -13.54 6.29
N LEU A 56 7.32 -13.07 7.04
CA LEU A 56 7.33 -11.79 7.72
C LEU A 56 7.48 -12.02 9.22
N ASN A 57 8.59 -11.58 9.81
CA ASN A 57 8.93 -11.85 11.21
C ASN A 57 8.82 -13.33 11.59
N ASN A 58 9.33 -14.20 10.70
CA ASN A 58 9.31 -15.66 10.86
C ASN A 58 7.90 -16.29 10.88
N ARG A 59 6.89 -15.59 10.35
CA ARG A 59 5.53 -16.08 10.11
C ARG A 59 5.21 -16.02 8.63
N TYR A 60 4.59 -17.06 8.08
CA TYR A 60 4.14 -17.04 6.69
C TYR A 60 3.01 -16.04 6.52
N ALA A 61 3.18 -15.11 5.59
CA ALA A 61 2.25 -14.04 5.25
C ALA A 61 1.93 -14.10 3.76
N SER A 62 0.67 -13.87 3.40
CA SER A 62 0.28 -13.53 2.03
C SER A 62 0.63 -12.07 1.76
N VAL A 63 1.58 -11.83 0.83
CA VAL A 63 2.16 -10.51 0.59
C VAL A 63 1.87 -10.04 -0.83
N LEU A 64 1.42 -8.79 -0.95
CA LEU A 64 1.27 -8.06 -2.19
C LEU A 64 2.41 -7.03 -2.34
N PHE A 65 3.10 -7.00 -3.48
CA PHE A 65 3.99 -5.88 -3.84
C PHE A 65 3.22 -4.87 -4.69
N ASP A 66 3.00 -3.67 -4.16
CA ASP A 66 2.12 -2.66 -4.75
C ASP A 66 2.86 -1.34 -4.99
N THR A 67 3.10 -1.02 -6.27
CA THR A 67 3.67 0.28 -6.67
C THR A 67 2.70 1.44 -6.52
N GLY A 68 1.40 1.17 -6.36
CA GLY A 68 0.38 2.16 -6.07
C GLY A 68 0.26 2.51 -4.59
N ALA A 69 0.96 1.80 -3.71
CA ALA A 69 1.01 2.06 -2.29
C ALA A 69 2.23 2.90 -1.91
N ASP A 70 2.04 4.07 -1.29
CA ASP A 70 3.16 4.93 -0.88
C ASP A 70 3.90 4.39 0.36
N LYS A 71 3.19 3.61 1.18
CA LYS A 71 3.66 3.01 2.44
C LYS A 71 3.45 1.52 2.43
N SER A 72 4.16 0.82 3.31
CA SER A 72 3.95 -0.59 3.55
C SER A 72 2.99 -0.82 4.72
N PHE A 73 2.11 -1.80 4.57
CA PHE A 73 1.00 -2.07 5.47
C PHE A 73 0.97 -3.53 5.90
N VAL A 74 0.41 -3.77 7.08
CA VAL A 74 0.16 -5.10 7.61
C VAL A 74 -1.26 -5.20 8.10
N SER A 75 -1.89 -6.36 7.93
CA SER A 75 -3.24 -6.57 8.45
C SER A 75 -3.21 -6.50 9.97
N THR A 76 -4.22 -5.88 10.58
CA THR A 76 -4.33 -5.84 12.05
C THR A 76 -4.40 -7.24 12.65
N THR A 77 -5.07 -8.18 11.99
CA THR A 77 -5.15 -9.58 12.39
C THR A 77 -3.78 -10.25 12.38
N PHE A 78 -2.98 -10.08 11.32
CA PHE A 78 -1.63 -10.62 11.23
C PHE A 78 -0.65 -9.91 12.18
N SER A 79 -0.84 -8.61 12.42
CA SER A 79 0.01 -7.83 13.33
C SER A 79 0.06 -8.40 14.73
N THR A 80 -1.02 -9.03 15.20
CA THR A 80 -1.06 -9.69 16.52
C THR A 80 -0.25 -10.99 16.59
N GLN A 81 0.07 -11.58 15.43
CA GLN A 81 0.83 -12.84 15.32
C GLN A 81 2.34 -12.59 15.24
N ILE A 82 2.75 -11.37 14.86
CA ILE A 82 4.13 -10.92 14.84
C ILE A 82 4.38 -10.14 16.14
N ASN A 83 5.23 -10.68 17.02
CA ASN A 83 5.46 -10.18 18.38
C ASN A 83 6.29 -8.87 18.41
N ILE A 84 5.86 -7.85 17.67
CA ILE A 84 6.44 -6.50 17.65
C ILE A 84 5.47 -5.55 18.31
N MET A 85 5.97 -4.79 19.29
CA MET A 85 5.19 -3.75 19.94
C MET A 85 5.00 -2.56 18.99
N PRO A 86 3.76 -2.13 18.71
CA PRO A 86 3.53 -0.92 17.93
C PRO A 86 4.12 0.31 18.61
N SER A 87 4.71 1.18 17.80
CA SER A 87 5.18 2.50 18.23
C SER A 87 4.25 3.59 17.70
N THR A 88 4.04 4.64 18.49
CA THR A 88 3.28 5.82 18.07
C THR A 88 4.14 6.71 17.18
N LEU A 89 3.52 7.29 16.16
CA LEU A 89 4.09 8.29 15.28
C LEU A 89 3.78 9.69 15.79
N ASP A 90 4.70 10.64 15.56
CA ASP A 90 4.52 12.06 15.92
C ASP A 90 3.46 12.76 15.07
N HIS A 91 3.07 12.14 13.95
CA HIS A 91 2.06 12.62 13.02
C HIS A 91 1.16 11.48 12.56
N CYS A 92 -0.08 11.83 12.21
CA CYS A 92 -1.07 10.91 11.67
C CYS A 92 -0.96 10.85 10.14
N TYR A 93 -1.00 9.65 9.57
CA TYR A 93 -1.10 9.42 8.14
C TYR A 93 -2.56 9.22 7.75
N ASP A 94 -3.03 10.00 6.78
CA ASP A 94 -4.32 9.77 6.15
C ASP A 94 -4.14 8.70 5.06
N VAL A 95 -4.83 7.58 5.24
CA VAL A 95 -4.78 6.41 4.36
C VAL A 95 -6.13 6.21 3.71
N GLU A 96 -6.18 6.27 2.39
CA GLU A 96 -7.37 5.95 1.61
C GLU A 96 -7.45 4.44 1.38
N LEU A 97 -8.51 3.81 1.89
CA LEU A 97 -8.78 2.38 1.72
C LEU A 97 -9.44 2.12 0.36
N ALA A 98 -9.47 0.86 -0.07
CA ALA A 98 -10.07 0.45 -1.34
C ALA A 98 -11.57 0.80 -1.49
N ASN A 99 -12.29 0.98 -0.37
CA ASN A 99 -13.69 1.43 -0.36
C ASN A 99 -13.84 2.96 -0.42
N GLY A 100 -12.75 3.71 -0.60
CA GLY A 100 -12.71 5.18 -0.62
C GLY A 100 -12.76 5.84 0.75
N ARG A 101 -12.86 5.07 1.85
CA ARG A 101 -12.80 5.62 3.21
C ARG A 101 -11.38 6.07 3.51
N ILE A 102 -11.23 7.27 4.07
CA ILE A 102 -9.97 7.74 4.62
C ILE A 102 -9.95 7.44 6.12
N ILE A 103 -8.86 6.82 6.57
CA ILE A 103 -8.59 6.59 8.00
C ILE A 103 -7.30 7.29 8.40
N GLY A 104 -7.23 7.74 9.66
CA GLY A 104 -6.00 8.25 10.25
C GLY A 104 -5.23 7.14 10.97
N LEU A 105 -3.97 6.91 10.58
CA LEU A 105 -3.05 5.99 11.25
C LEU A 105 -1.94 6.75 11.98
N ASN A 106 -1.76 6.47 13.26
CA ASN A 106 -0.68 7.04 14.07
C ASN A 106 0.21 5.98 14.72
N THR A 107 0.14 4.73 14.25
CA THR A 107 0.96 3.62 14.76
C THR A 107 1.77 2.98 13.65
N ILE A 108 2.93 2.44 14.02
CA ILE A 108 3.84 1.75 13.10
C ILE A 108 4.57 0.63 13.84
N LEU A 109 4.69 -0.52 13.19
CA LEU A 109 5.57 -1.62 13.60
C LEU A 109 6.93 -1.38 12.96
N ARG A 110 7.95 -1.15 13.79
CA ARG A 110 9.32 -0.88 13.31
C ARG A 110 10.20 -2.11 13.43
N GLY A 111 11.16 -2.22 12.52
CA GLY A 111 12.15 -3.31 12.56
C GLY A 111 11.53 -4.69 12.28
N CYS A 112 10.44 -4.73 11.52
CA CYS A 112 9.95 -5.99 10.96
C CYS A 112 10.98 -6.54 9.96
N THR A 113 10.93 -7.86 9.72
CA THR A 113 11.83 -8.55 8.78
C THR A 113 11.03 -9.28 7.72
N LEU A 114 11.16 -8.85 6.47
CA LEU A 114 10.66 -9.57 5.30
C LEU A 114 11.79 -10.45 4.78
N ASN A 115 11.61 -11.77 4.79
CA ASN A 115 12.61 -12.71 4.32
C ASN A 115 12.27 -13.19 2.89
N LEU A 116 13.18 -12.92 1.97
CA LEU A 116 13.11 -13.31 0.57
C LEU A 116 14.29 -14.23 0.26
N LEU A 117 14.01 -15.49 -0.11
CA LEU A 117 15.03 -16.49 -0.44
C LEU A 117 16.14 -16.63 0.63
N ASN A 118 15.76 -16.64 1.92
CA ASN A 118 16.65 -16.68 3.08
C ASN A 118 17.47 -15.40 3.34
N HIS A 119 17.16 -14.31 2.67
CA HIS A 119 17.74 -12.99 2.92
C HIS A 119 16.74 -12.09 3.66
N PRO A 120 17.00 -11.72 4.93
CA PRO A 120 16.12 -10.84 5.68
C PRO A 120 16.32 -9.37 5.30
N PHE A 121 15.21 -8.67 5.06
CA PHE A 121 15.15 -7.24 4.76
C PHE A 121 14.36 -6.50 5.83
N ASN A 122 14.87 -5.36 6.29
CA ASN A 122 14.20 -4.53 7.28
C ASN A 122 13.05 -3.75 6.65
N ILE A 123 11.86 -3.85 7.24
CA ILE A 123 10.65 -3.15 6.82
C ILE A 123 9.94 -2.55 8.03
N ASP A 124 9.35 -1.37 7.85
CA ASP A 124 8.42 -0.78 8.80
C ASP A 124 7.01 -0.91 8.22
N LEU A 125 6.02 -1.23 9.05
CA LEU A 125 4.67 -1.57 8.59
C LEU A 125 3.62 -0.79 9.37
N MET A 126 2.67 -0.17 8.66
CA MET A 126 1.50 0.46 9.27
C MET A 126 0.35 -0.55 9.41
N PRO A 127 -0.16 -0.79 10.63
CA PRO A 127 -1.30 -1.69 10.82
C PRO A 127 -2.58 -1.10 10.22
N VAL A 128 -3.28 -1.87 9.39
CA VAL A 128 -4.57 -1.49 8.79
C VAL A 128 -5.46 -2.71 8.60
N GLU A 129 -6.78 -2.52 8.51
CA GLU A 129 -7.70 -3.59 8.11
C GLU A 129 -7.46 -3.91 6.62
N LEU A 130 -6.85 -5.07 6.35
CA LEU A 130 -6.67 -5.59 4.99
C LEU A 130 -7.69 -6.70 4.71
N GLY A 131 -8.12 -6.79 3.45
CA GLY A 131 -9.09 -7.79 3.01
C GLY A 131 -8.46 -9.16 2.72
N SER A 132 -7.60 -9.22 1.69
CA SER A 132 -7.11 -10.49 1.12
C SER A 132 -5.63 -10.80 1.39
N PHE A 133 -4.88 -9.84 1.91
CA PHE A 133 -3.44 -9.96 2.12
C PHE A 133 -3.09 -9.70 3.59
N ASP A 134 -2.06 -10.37 4.07
CA ASP A 134 -1.48 -10.14 5.39
C ASP A 134 -0.58 -8.91 5.38
N ALA A 135 0.07 -8.62 4.26
CA ALA A 135 0.88 -7.43 4.09
C ALA A 135 0.83 -6.87 2.66
N ILE A 136 0.99 -5.55 2.56
CA ILE A 136 1.20 -4.82 1.30
C ILE A 136 2.57 -4.13 1.40
N ILE A 137 3.45 -4.37 0.44
CA ILE A 137 4.79 -3.80 0.38
C ILE A 137 4.74 -2.65 -0.63
N GLY A 138 4.83 -1.43 -0.12
CA GLY A 138 4.72 -0.22 -0.89
C GLY A 138 6.05 0.38 -1.33
N MET A 139 5.96 1.55 -1.93
CA MET A 139 7.07 2.31 -2.49
C MET A 139 8.12 2.71 -1.46
N ASP A 140 7.76 2.87 -0.19
CA ASP A 140 8.71 3.13 0.90
C ASP A 140 9.76 2.02 1.06
N TRP A 141 9.36 0.77 0.89
CA TRP A 141 10.25 -0.38 0.94
C TRP A 141 10.83 -0.70 -0.45
N LEU A 142 9.99 -0.70 -1.49
CA LEU A 142 10.41 -1.02 -2.87
C LEU A 142 11.52 -0.07 -3.34
N ALA A 143 11.38 1.24 -3.14
CA ALA A 143 12.39 2.21 -3.54
C ALA A 143 13.66 2.11 -2.69
N LYS A 144 13.52 1.85 -1.39
CA LYS A 144 14.65 1.69 -0.46
C LYS A 144 15.60 0.57 -0.89
N TYR A 145 15.04 -0.54 -1.37
CA TYR A 145 15.80 -1.70 -1.82
C TYR A 145 15.93 -1.80 -3.35
N GLN A 146 15.60 -0.73 -4.08
CA GLN A 146 15.71 -0.68 -5.54
C GLN A 146 15.02 -1.86 -6.24
N ALA A 147 13.88 -2.30 -5.68
CA ALA A 147 13.16 -3.46 -6.17
C ALA A 147 12.61 -3.19 -7.59
N VAL A 148 12.76 -4.18 -8.47
CA VAL A 148 12.23 -4.17 -9.83
C VAL A 148 11.11 -5.20 -9.92
N ILE A 149 9.91 -4.73 -10.25
CA ILE A 149 8.74 -5.60 -10.46
C ILE A 149 8.61 -5.88 -11.96
N ALA A 150 8.90 -7.13 -12.36
CA ALA A 150 8.73 -7.57 -13.73
C ALA A 150 7.34 -8.20 -13.89
N CYS A 151 6.34 -7.38 -14.23
CA CYS A 151 4.93 -7.81 -14.26
C CYS A 151 4.65 -9.00 -15.18
N ALA A 152 5.28 -9.04 -16.35
CA ALA A 152 5.10 -10.14 -17.32
C ALA A 152 5.59 -11.49 -16.75
N GLU A 153 6.65 -11.45 -15.95
CA GLU A 153 7.25 -12.62 -15.31
C GLU A 153 6.65 -12.90 -13.92
N LYS A 154 5.86 -11.96 -13.39
CA LYS A 154 5.31 -11.96 -12.03
C LYS A 154 6.37 -12.13 -10.94
N ILE A 155 7.54 -11.51 -11.13
CA ILE A 155 8.63 -11.56 -10.15
C ILE A 155 9.01 -10.19 -9.61
N VAL A 156 9.55 -10.20 -8.39
CA VAL A 156 10.27 -9.06 -7.81
C VAL A 156 11.75 -9.39 -7.80
N ARG A 157 12.57 -8.51 -8.35
CA ARG A 157 14.03 -8.58 -8.33
C ARG A 157 14.56 -7.52 -7.38
N ILE A 158 15.53 -7.89 -6.55
CA ILE A 158 16.26 -6.97 -5.68
C ILE A 158 17.73 -7.04 -6.12
N PRO A 159 18.37 -5.90 -6.47
CA PRO A 159 19.77 -5.86 -6.87
C PRO A 159 20.76 -6.37 -5.83
#